data_AF-A0A376NZM4-F1
#
_entry.id   AF-A0A376NZM4-F1
#
_cell.length_a   1.000
_cell.length_b   1.000
_cell.length_c   1.000
_cell.angle_alpha   90.00
_cell.angle_beta   90.00
_cell.angle_gamma   90.00
#
_symmetry.space_group_name_H-M   'P 1'
#
loop_
_entity.id
_entity.type
_entity.pdbx_description
1 polymer ?
#
loop_
_entity_poly.entity_id
_entity_poly.type
_entity_poly.pdbx_seq_one_letter_code
_entity_poly.pdbx_strand_id
1 'polypeptide(L)'
;MNKLIELRRAKMLALSLLLIAAATFVVTLFLPPNFWVSGVKAIAEAAMVGALADWFAVVALFRRVPIPIISRHTAIIPRNKDRIGENLGQFVQEKFLDTQSLVALIRRHEPALLIGNWFSQPENARRVGQHLLQIMSGFLN
;
A
#
# COMPACT_ATOMS: atom_id res chain seq x y z
N MET A 1 -0.69 -15.50 -9.53
CA MET A 1 -1.15 -16.56 -8.59
C MET A 1 -0.28 -16.74 -7.34
N ASN A 2 1.05 -16.51 -7.38
CA ASN A 2 1.95 -16.81 -6.24
C ASN A 2 1.77 -15.89 -5.02
N LYS A 3 1.38 -14.61 -5.19
CA LYS A 3 1.32 -13.64 -4.09
C LYS A 3 0.33 -14.01 -2.97
N LEU A 4 -0.82 -14.57 -3.34
CA LEU A 4 -1.81 -15.01 -2.35
C LEU A 4 -1.30 -16.20 -1.51
N ILE A 5 -0.52 -17.08 -2.13
CA ILE A 5 0.10 -18.23 -1.47
C ILE A 5 1.21 -17.77 -0.53
N GLU A 6 2.08 -16.85 -0.97
CA GLU A 6 3.11 -16.22 -0.14
C GLU A 6 2.50 -15.54 1.10
N LEU A 7 1.43 -14.75 0.91
CA LEU A 7 0.76 -14.05 2.01
C LEU A 7 0.12 -15.03 3.01
N ARG A 8 -0.51 -16.10 2.54
CA ARG A 8 -1.04 -17.14 3.44
C ARG A 8 0.09 -17.82 4.21
N ARG A 9 1.20 -18.13 3.55
CA ARG A 9 2.36 -18.77 4.19
C ARG A 9 2.97 -17.89 5.26
N ALA A 10 3.18 -16.60 4.98
CA ALA A 10 3.71 -15.64 5.95
C ALA A 10 2.78 -15.50 7.17
N LYS A 11 1.46 -15.39 6.94
CA LYS A 11 0.47 -15.35 8.03
C LYS A 11 0.46 -16.62 8.87
N MET A 12 0.51 -17.79 8.22
CA MET A 12 0.58 -19.08 8.89
C MET A 12 1.86 -19.23 9.71
N LEU A 13 3.01 -18.79 9.18
CA LEU A 13 4.28 -18.80 9.90
C LEU A 13 4.23 -17.91 11.14
N ALA A 14 3.79 -16.66 10.99
CA ALA A 14 3.65 -15.73 12.13
C ALA A 14 2.71 -16.28 13.21
N LEU A 15 1.56 -16.84 12.80
CA LEU A 15 0.62 -17.48 13.73
C LEU A 15 1.23 -18.72 14.40
N SER A 16 1.95 -19.56 13.65
CA SER A 16 2.59 -20.76 14.20
C SER A 16 3.66 -20.41 15.23
N LEU A 17 4.47 -19.37 15.00
CA LEU A 17 5.47 -18.91 15.95
C LEU A 17 4.82 -18.38 17.24
N LEU A 18 3.73 -17.62 17.13
CA LEU A 18 2.95 -17.17 18.28
C LEU A 18 2.38 -18.35 19.08
N LEU A 19 1.80 -19.34 18.40
CA LEU A 19 1.26 -20.53 19.04
C LEU A 19 2.36 -21.35 19.73
N ILE A 20 3.54 -21.47 19.12
CA ILE A 20 4.69 -22.15 19.74
C ILE A 20 5.15 -21.40 20.99
N ALA A 21 5.27 -20.06 20.94
CA ALA A 21 5.63 -19.26 22.11
C ALA A 21 4.60 -19.41 23.23
N ALA A 22 3.30 -19.33 22.91
CA ALA A 22 2.22 -19.51 23.87
C ALA A 22 2.20 -20.92 24.47
N ALA A 23 2.35 -21.96 23.64
CA ALA A 23 2.42 -23.35 24.10
C ALA A 23 3.63 -23.59 25.00
N THR A 24 4.79 -23.06 24.63
CA THR A 24 6.01 -23.12 25.45
C THR A 24 5.78 -22.46 26.80
N PHE A 25 5.19 -21.26 26.82
CA PHE A 25 4.84 -20.57 28.06
C PHE A 25 3.89 -21.43 28.93
N VAL A 26 2.81 -21.97 28.35
CA VAL A 26 1.86 -22.83 29.07
C VAL A 26 2.53 -24.08 29.63
N VAL A 27 3.38 -24.76 28.86
CA VAL A 27 4.12 -25.95 29.32
C VAL A 27 5.02 -25.59 30.50
N THR A 28 5.70 -24.44 30.45
CA THR A 28 6.56 -24.00 31.57
C THR A 28 5.81 -23.70 32.87
N LEU A 29 4.48 -23.50 32.82
CA LEU A 29 3.66 -23.33 34.03
C LEU A 29 3.43 -24.65 34.79
N PHE A 30 3.48 -25.79 34.10
CA PHE A 30 3.27 -27.11 34.69
C PHE A 30 4.57 -27.80 35.13
N LEU A 31 5.73 -27.25 34.76
CA LEU A 31 7.03 -27.79 35.16
C LEU A 31 7.49 -27.16 36.49
N PRO A 32 8.22 -27.92 37.32
CA PRO A 32 8.82 -27.37 38.53
C PRO A 32 9.81 -26.25 38.17
N PRO A 33 9.78 -25.11 38.89
CA PRO A 33 10.62 -23.97 38.58
C PRO A 33 12.09 -24.32 38.80
N ASN A 34 12.83 -24.45 37.70
CA ASN A 34 14.28 -24.53 37.68
C ASN A 34 14.85 -23.31 36.91
N PHE A 35 16.15 -23.06 37.02
CA PHE A 35 16.80 -21.92 36.38
C PHE A 35 16.55 -21.88 34.85
N TRP A 36 16.64 -23.04 34.19
CA TRP A 36 16.40 -23.17 32.75
C TRP A 36 14.94 -22.94 32.35
N VAL A 37 14.00 -23.52 33.08
CA VAL A 37 12.55 -23.38 32.89
C VAL A 37 12.12 -21.94 33.11
N SER A 38 12.70 -21.26 34.09
CA SER A 38 12.43 -19.84 34.35
C SER A 38 12.95 -18.95 33.21
N GLY A 39 14.13 -19.25 32.67
CA GLY A 39 14.66 -18.56 31.49
C GLY A 39 13.80 -18.77 30.24
N VAL A 40 13.40 -20.01 29.96
CA VAL A 40 12.51 -20.34 28.83
C VAL A 40 11.14 -19.68 28.99
N LYS A 41 10.58 -19.69 30.21
CA LYS A 41 9.32 -19.03 30.54
C LYS A 41 9.38 -17.53 30.24
N ALA A 42 10.42 -16.84 30.70
CA ALA A 42 10.59 -15.40 30.48
C ALA A 42 10.72 -15.05 28.99
N ILE A 43 11.49 -15.85 28.23
CA ILE A 43 11.64 -15.66 26.78
C ILE A 43 10.30 -15.91 26.07
N ALA A 44 9.58 -16.97 26.42
CA ALA A 44 8.29 -17.31 25.84
C ALA A 44 7.22 -16.23 26.15
N GLU A 45 7.21 -15.73 27.38
CA GLU A 45 6.34 -14.63 27.82
C GLU A 45 6.64 -13.35 27.03
N ALA A 46 7.90 -12.95 26.93
CA ALA A 46 8.32 -11.78 26.18
C ALA A 46 7.97 -11.90 24.69
N ALA A 47 8.20 -13.06 24.07
CA ALA A 47 7.86 -13.31 22.68
C ALA A 47 6.35 -13.24 22.42
N MET A 48 5.54 -13.83 23.32
CA MET A 48 4.08 -13.82 23.21
C MET A 48 3.52 -12.40 23.36
N VAL A 49 3.93 -11.66 24.39
CA VAL A 49 3.48 -10.28 24.62
C VAL A 49 3.93 -9.36 23.49
N GLY A 50 5.17 -9.49 23.02
CA GLY A 50 5.69 -8.71 21.90
C GLY A 50 4.89 -8.91 20.61
N ALA A 51 4.56 -10.16 20.28
CA ALA A 51 3.74 -10.47 19.11
C ALA A 51 2.29 -9.94 19.23
N LEU A 52 1.70 -9.98 20.42
CA LEU A 52 0.39 -9.37 20.69
C LEU A 52 0.43 -7.85 20.57
N ALA A 53 1.51 -7.21 21.01
CA ALA A 53 1.70 -5.77 20.91
C ALA A 53 1.83 -5.31 19.45
N ASP A 54 2.60 -6.02 18.63
CA ASP A 54 2.72 -5.73 17.19
C ASP A 54 1.37 -5.87 16.47
N TRP A 55 0.64 -6.96 16.74
CA TRP A 55 -0.72 -7.12 16.21
C TRP A 55 -1.62 -5.95 16.59
N PHE A 56 -1.60 -5.56 17.87
CA PHE A 56 -2.40 -4.44 18.35
C PHE A 56 -1.99 -3.12 17.67
N ALA A 57 -0.70 -2.86 17.46
CA ALA A 57 -0.23 -1.64 16.80
C ALA A 57 -0.75 -1.52 15.36
N VAL A 58 -0.65 -2.60 14.57
CA VAL A 58 -1.15 -2.62 13.18
C VAL A 58 -2.66 -2.48 13.13
N VAL A 59 -3.39 -3.20 13.99
CA VAL A 59 -4.86 -3.08 14.07
C VAL A 59 -5.25 -1.68 14.50
N ALA A 60 -4.62 -1.10 15.52
CA ALA A 60 -4.89 0.25 15.99
C ALA A 60 -4.60 1.32 14.92
N LEU A 61 -3.65 1.08 14.01
CA LEU A 61 -3.33 2.01 12.94
C LEU A 61 -4.41 2.01 11.85
N PHE A 62 -4.91 0.83 11.46
CA PHE A 62 -5.75 0.65 10.27
C PHE A 62 -7.23 0.34 10.53
N ARG A 63 -7.57 -0.23 11.69
CA ARG A 63 -8.92 -0.73 12.00
C ARG A 63 -9.38 -0.22 13.36
N ARG A 64 -10.70 -0.14 13.52
CA ARG A 64 -11.29 0.20 14.81
C ARG A 64 -11.28 -1.03 15.70
N VAL A 65 -10.60 -0.94 16.84
CA VAL A 65 -10.59 -2.03 17.82
C VAL A 65 -11.95 -2.06 18.53
N PRO A 66 -12.63 -3.23 18.62
CA PRO A 66 -13.98 -3.34 19.19
C PRO A 66 -14.04 -3.25 20.73
N ILE A 67 -12.96 -2.79 21.39
CA ILE A 67 -12.90 -2.63 22.85
C ILE A 67 -13.41 -1.22 23.22
N PRO A 68 -14.53 -1.08 23.98
CA PRO A 68 -15.24 0.20 24.17
C PRO A 68 -14.36 1.38 24.66
N ILE A 69 -13.37 1.09 25.50
CA ILE A 69 -12.48 2.09 26.10
C ILE A 69 -11.40 2.55 25.11
N ILE A 70 -10.83 1.62 24.35
CA ILE A 70 -9.69 1.84 23.43
C ILE A 70 -10.18 2.31 22.05
N SER A 71 -11.44 2.04 21.71
CA SER A 71 -12.05 2.33 20.40
C SER A 71 -12.10 3.82 20.03
N ARG A 72 -11.91 4.74 21.00
CA ARG A 72 -11.92 6.20 20.76
C ARG A 72 -10.65 6.73 20.10
N HIS A 73 -9.51 6.06 20.28
CA HIS A 73 -8.19 6.50 19.78
C HIS A 73 -7.54 5.54 18.78
N THR A 74 -8.26 4.49 18.37
CA THR A 74 -7.80 3.55 17.33
C THR A 74 -8.33 3.95 15.96
N ALA A 75 -7.76 3.39 14.89
CA ALA A 75 -7.96 3.79 13.50
C ALA A 75 -7.36 5.17 13.15
N ILE A 76 -6.11 5.42 13.56
CA ILE A 76 -5.41 6.70 13.38
C ILE A 76 -5.33 7.11 11.89
N ILE A 77 -5.01 6.16 10.99
CA ILE A 77 -4.90 6.45 9.56
C ILE A 77 -6.25 6.81 8.94
N PRO A 78 -7.32 5.99 9.03
CA PRO A 78 -8.60 6.35 8.44
C PRO A 78 -9.21 7.62 9.05
N ARG A 79 -8.90 7.94 10.31
CA ARG A 79 -9.33 9.20 10.96
C ARG A 79 -8.64 10.43 10.38
N ASN A 80 -7.38 10.33 9.98
CA ASN A 80 -6.58 11.43 9.43
C ASN A 80 -6.40 11.35 7.91
N LYS A 81 -7.15 10.49 7.22
CA LYS A 81 -6.98 10.21 5.78
C LYS A 81 -7.06 11.48 4.92
N ASP A 82 -7.95 12.41 5.27
CA ASP A 82 -8.21 13.61 4.47
C ASP A 82 -7.01 14.56 4.55
N ARG A 83 -6.50 14.78 5.76
CA ARG A 83 -5.25 15.53 5.99
C ARG A 83 -4.05 14.87 5.32
N ILE A 84 -3.95 13.54 5.35
CA ILE A 84 -2.86 12.81 4.68
C ILE A 84 -2.97 13.00 3.15
N GLY A 85 -4.19 12.96 2.61
CA GLY A 85 -4.47 13.17 1.20
C GLY A 85 -4.08 14.56 0.70
N GLU A 86 -4.45 15.61 1.45
CA GLU A 86 -4.05 16.99 1.13
C GLU A 86 -2.53 17.16 1.09
N ASN A 87 -1.82 16.69 2.12
CA ASN A 87 -0.36 16.79 2.17
C ASN A 87 0.32 15.98 1.04
N LEU A 88 -0.23 14.82 0.70
CA LEU A 88 0.29 14.02 -0.42
C LEU A 88 0.03 14.69 -1.77
N GLY A 89 -1.13 15.32 -1.95
CA GLY A 89 -1.46 16.10 -3.14
C GLY A 89 -0.51 17.28 -3.34
N GLN A 90 -0.26 18.04 -2.27
CA GLN A 90 0.70 19.13 -2.28
C GLN A 90 2.13 18.63 -2.60
N PHE A 91 2.54 17.51 -2.00
CA PHE A 91 3.86 16.91 -2.29
C PHE A 91 4.01 16.50 -3.76
N VAL A 92 2.99 15.87 -4.36
CA VAL A 92 3.02 15.48 -5.78
C VAL A 92 3.08 16.73 -6.66
N GLN A 93 2.31 17.77 -6.33
CA GLN A 93 2.35 19.03 -7.04
C GLN A 93 3.75 19.67 -7.00
N GLU A 94 4.35 19.76 -5.82
CA GLU A 94 5.65 20.40 -5.62
C GLU A 94 6.84 19.60 -6.16
N LYS A 95 6.78 18.27 -6.12
CA LYS A 95 7.93 17.42 -6.49
C LYS A 95 7.85 16.83 -7.89
N PHE A 96 6.66 16.48 -8.36
CA PHE A 96 6.49 15.81 -9.66
C PHE A 96 5.90 16.73 -10.73
N LEU A 97 5.05 17.69 -10.35
CA LEU A 97 4.44 18.63 -11.28
C LEU A 97 5.08 20.02 -11.24
N ASP A 98 6.27 20.13 -10.67
CA ASP A 98 7.04 21.36 -10.79
C ASP A 98 7.27 21.68 -12.28
N THR A 99 7.14 22.97 -12.62
CA THR A 99 7.19 23.42 -14.01
C THR A 99 8.48 22.98 -14.69
N GLN A 100 9.60 22.98 -13.95
CA GLN A 100 10.88 22.54 -14.50
C GLN A 100 10.91 21.04 -14.78
N SER A 101 10.39 20.22 -13.87
CA SER A 101 10.26 18.77 -14.05
C SER A 101 9.36 18.41 -15.24
N LEU A 102 8.26 19.15 -15.41
CA LEU A 102 7.31 18.93 -16.51
C LEU A 102 7.92 19.32 -17.87
N VAL A 103 8.61 20.46 -17.94
CA VAL A 103 9.32 20.92 -19.14
C VAL A 103 10.45 19.94 -19.50
N ALA A 104 11.20 19.45 -18.52
CA ALA A 104 12.24 18.44 -18.75
C ALA A 104 11.65 17.13 -19.31
N LEU A 105 10.50 16.69 -18.80
CA LEU A 105 9.82 15.48 -19.27
C LEU A 105 9.30 15.62 -20.71
N ILE A 106 8.71 16.77 -21.04
CA ILE A 106 8.24 17.10 -22.40
C ILE A 106 9.42 17.16 -23.38
N ARG A 107 10.51 17.83 -23.01
CA ARG A 107 11.72 17.89 -23.83
C ARG A 107 12.33 16.50 -24.06
N ARG A 108 12.25 15.61 -23.07
CA ARG A 108 12.80 14.26 -23.17
C ARG A 108 12.03 13.35 -24.14
N HIS A 109 10.71 13.50 -24.24
CA HIS A 109 9.86 12.62 -25.05
C HIS A 109 9.42 13.23 -26.38
N GLU A 110 9.75 14.51 -26.64
CA GLU A 110 9.40 15.28 -27.84
C GLU A 110 8.05 14.90 -28.46
N PRO A 111 6.95 14.94 -27.69
CA PRO A 111 5.64 14.44 -28.14
C PRO A 111 5.14 15.19 -29.38
N ALA A 112 5.52 16.46 -29.53
CA ALA A 112 5.22 17.26 -30.71
C ALA A 112 5.89 16.71 -31.99
N LEU A 113 7.12 16.18 -31.90
CA LEU A 113 7.83 15.55 -33.00
C LEU A 113 7.23 14.19 -33.36
N LEU A 114 6.84 13.40 -32.34
CA LEU A 114 6.11 12.15 -32.55
C LEU A 114 4.78 12.39 -33.30
N ILE A 115 4.00 13.38 -32.86
CA ILE A 115 2.74 13.76 -33.50
C ILE A 115 3.00 14.32 -34.90
N GLY A 116 3.99 15.20 -35.06
CA GLY A 116 4.36 15.77 -36.35
C GLY A 116 4.80 14.71 -37.36
N ASN A 117 5.62 13.75 -36.94
CA ASN A 117 6.05 12.62 -37.77
C ASN A 117 4.87 11.71 -38.14
N TRP A 118 3.93 11.51 -37.21
CA TRP A 118 2.71 10.74 -37.48
C TRP A 118 1.83 11.42 -38.52
N PHE A 119 1.63 12.74 -38.42
CA PHE A 119 0.91 13.55 -39.41
C PHE A 119 1.63 13.65 -40.75
N SER A 120 2.96 13.60 -40.77
CA SER A 120 3.75 13.64 -42.01
C SER A 120 3.61 12.37 -42.85
N GLN A 121 3.04 11.29 -42.29
CA GLN A 121 2.71 10.10 -43.05
C GLN A 121 1.42 10.33 -43.87
N PRO A 122 1.45 10.20 -45.20
CA PRO A 122 0.33 10.53 -46.06
C PRO A 122 -0.93 9.67 -45.81
N GLU A 123 -0.78 8.45 -45.27
CA GLU A 123 -1.93 7.63 -44.84
C GLU A 123 -2.67 8.22 -43.64
N ASN A 124 -1.94 8.70 -42.63
CA ASN A 124 -2.52 9.22 -41.40
C ASN A 124 -3.17 10.60 -41.64
N ALA A 125 -2.52 11.45 -42.43
CA ALA A 125 -3.09 12.72 -42.88
C ALA A 125 -4.42 12.52 -43.62
N ARG A 126 -4.52 11.49 -44.49
CA ARG A 126 -5.77 11.14 -45.15
C ARG A 126 -6.84 10.64 -44.18
N ARG A 127 -6.49 9.81 -43.19
CA ARG A 127 -7.46 9.34 -42.17
C ARG A 127 -8.06 10.50 -41.38
N VAL A 128 -7.22 11.46 -40.96
CA VAL A 128 -7.69 12.65 -40.23
C VAL A 128 -8.52 13.55 -41.13
N GLY A 129 -8.09 13.77 -42.37
CA GLY A 129 -8.86 14.53 -43.36
C GLY A 129 -10.23 13.90 -43.65
N GLN A 130 -10.30 12.58 -43.77
CA GLN A 130 -11.56 11.84 -43.95
C GLN A 130 -12.48 11.97 -42.73
N HIS A 131 -11.94 11.88 -41.50
CA HIS A 131 -12.73 12.12 -40.29
C HIS A 131 -13.26 13.54 -40.20
N LEU A 132 -12.44 14.55 -40.53
CA LEU A 132 -12.85 15.95 -40.58
C LEU A 132 -13.97 16.18 -41.60
N LEU A 133 -13.82 15.62 -42.81
CA LEU A 133 -14.84 15.70 -43.85
C LEU A 133 -16.12 14.99 -43.45
N GLN A 134 -16.03 13.85 -42.76
CA GLN A 134 -17.20 13.10 -42.28
C GLN A 134 -17.97 13.87 -41.21
N ILE A 135 -17.25 14.51 -40.26
CA ILE A 135 -17.86 15.40 -39.26
C ILE A 135 -18.51 16.60 -39.94
N MET A 136 -17.81 17.27 -40.86
CA MET A 136 -18.37 18.42 -41.58
C MET A 136 -19.58 18.06 -42.43
N SER A 137 -19.57 16.89 -43.08
CA SER A 137 -20.73 16.38 -43.83
C SER A 137 -21.93 16.03 -42.93
N GLY A 138 -21.68 15.64 -41.68
CA GLY A 138 -22.73 15.37 -40.70
C GLY A 138 -23.36 16.63 -40.09
N PHE A 139 -22.71 17.80 -40.22
CA PHE A 139 -23.27 19.10 -39.84
C PHE A 139 -24.00 19.82 -40.99
N LEU A 140 -23.80 19.37 -42.24
CA LEU A 140 -24.36 19.96 -43.46
C LEU A 140 -25.57 19.19 -44.02
N ASN A 141 -25.97 18.09 -43.38
CA ASN A 141 -27.25 17.38 -43.58
C ASN A 141 -28.13 17.55 -42.35
#